data_AF-A0A4S1DRA2-F1
#
_entry.id   AF-A0A4S1DRA2-F1
#
_cell.length_a   1.000
_cell.length_b   1.000
_cell.length_c   1.000
_cell.angle_alpha   90.00
_cell.angle_beta   90.00
_cell.angle_gamma   90.00
#
_symmetry.space_group_name_H-M   'P 1'
#
loop_
_entity.id
_entity.type
_entity.pdbx_description
1 polymer ?
#
loop_
_entity_poly.entity_id
_entity_poly.type
_entity_poly.pdbx_seq_one_letter_code
_entity_poly.pdbx_strand_id
1 'polypeptide(L)'
;MRIPILILTFLLSSIGFAQDNINPKELIGFGCYFGGTSSDVVNDVTFDLNDNKYKKIIKKLKSKNPAERYLAVIVAERLAELNKYELTEIDKGLIKKAYESSDLVSVCSGCTYFDRIGLKKLLSKEKENFMWTYAEFWLEQYIKK
;
A
#
# COMPACT_ATOMS: atom_id res chain seq x y z
N MET A 1 20.74 -45.59 -3.91
CA MET A 1 20.80 -44.32 -3.16
C MET A 1 20.23 -43.10 -3.92
N ARG A 2 19.39 -43.27 -4.96
CA ARG A 2 18.87 -42.12 -5.77
C ARG A 2 17.41 -41.74 -5.46
N ILE A 3 16.66 -42.63 -4.82
CA ILE A 3 15.26 -42.43 -4.42
C ILE A 3 15.07 -41.33 -3.36
N PRO A 4 15.96 -41.15 -2.35
CA PRO A 4 15.74 -40.11 -1.33
C PRO A 4 15.81 -38.69 -1.91
N ILE A 5 16.62 -38.48 -2.96
CA ILE A 5 16.85 -37.18 -3.59
C ILE A 5 15.62 -36.72 -4.39
N LEU A 6 14.91 -37.66 -5.03
CA LEU A 6 13.66 -37.39 -5.75
C LEU A 6 12.50 -37.01 -4.82
N ILE A 7 12.44 -37.59 -3.63
CA ILE A 7 11.42 -37.26 -2.63
C ILE A 7 11.69 -35.87 -2.03
N LEU A 8 12.96 -35.52 -1.79
CA LEU A 8 13.35 -34.22 -1.24
C LEU A 8 13.06 -33.07 -2.22
N THR A 9 13.24 -33.29 -3.52
CA THR A 9 12.96 -32.30 -4.57
C THR A 9 11.47 -32.09 -4.81
N PHE A 10 10.63 -33.12 -4.61
CA PHE A 10 9.17 -33.00 -4.72
C PHE A 10 8.52 -32.30 -3.52
N LEU A 11 9.12 -32.38 -2.34
CA LEU A 11 8.61 -31.66 -1.15
C LEU A 11 8.92 -30.15 -1.23
N LEU A 12 10.04 -29.76 -1.84
CA LEU A 12 10.45 -28.35 -2.00
C LEU A 12 9.67 -27.59 -3.08
N SER A 13 8.98 -28.26 -4.01
CA SER A 13 8.15 -27.60 -5.02
C SER A 13 6.73 -27.27 -4.55
N SER A 14 6.36 -27.68 -3.33
CA SER A 14 5.04 -27.42 -2.73
C SER A 14 4.96 -26.07 -1.99
N ILE A 15 5.91 -25.16 -2.21
CA ILE A 15 5.80 -23.76 -1.76
C ILE A 15 4.62 -23.14 -2.49
N GLY A 16 3.45 -23.18 -1.84
CA GLY A 16 2.21 -22.62 -2.35
C GLY A 16 2.43 -21.18 -2.79
N PHE A 17 1.87 -20.82 -3.94
CA PHE A 17 1.88 -19.46 -4.43
C PHE A 17 1.15 -18.58 -3.41
N ALA A 18 1.89 -17.88 -2.54
CA ALA A 18 1.35 -16.85 -1.64
C ALA A 18 0.64 -15.69 -2.38
N GLN A 19 0.64 -15.74 -3.72
CA GLN A 19 0.03 -14.81 -4.65
C GLN A 19 -1.43 -15.16 -4.99
N ASP A 20 -1.92 -16.36 -4.63
CA ASP A 20 -3.31 -16.75 -4.91
C ASP A 20 -4.31 -16.01 -3.99
N ASN A 21 -5.45 -15.57 -4.56
CA ASN A 21 -6.55 -14.81 -3.91
C ASN A 21 -6.28 -13.34 -3.54
N ILE A 22 -5.33 -12.68 -4.19
CA ILE A 22 -5.10 -11.24 -4.00
C ILE A 22 -5.89 -10.46 -5.02
N ASN A 23 -6.68 -9.49 -4.57
CA ASN A 23 -7.34 -8.53 -5.46
C ASN A 23 -6.31 -7.44 -5.86
N PRO A 24 -5.77 -7.46 -7.10
CA PRO A 24 -4.73 -6.50 -7.51
C PRO A 24 -5.23 -5.05 -7.47
N LYS A 25 -6.56 -4.83 -7.58
CA LYS A 25 -7.17 -3.50 -7.52
C LYS A 25 -7.29 -2.94 -6.12
N GLU A 26 -7.04 -3.73 -5.08
CA GLU A 26 -7.10 -3.33 -3.66
C GLU A 26 -5.80 -3.64 -2.93
N LEU A 27 -4.71 -3.77 -3.71
CA LEU A 27 -3.38 -4.10 -3.25
C LEU A 27 -2.55 -2.84 -3.03
N ILE A 28 -1.88 -2.74 -1.88
CA ILE A 28 -0.83 -1.77 -1.61
C ILE A 28 0.51 -2.48 -1.67
N GLY A 29 1.30 -2.09 -2.66
CA GLY A 29 2.63 -2.59 -2.89
C GLY A 29 3.51 -1.54 -3.51
N PHE A 30 4.60 -1.18 -2.84
CA PHE A 30 5.61 -0.23 -3.36
C PHE A 30 6.77 -0.93 -4.09
N GLY A 31 6.79 -2.28 -4.08
CA GLY A 31 7.79 -3.10 -4.74
C GLY A 31 7.48 -4.58 -4.52
N CYS A 32 6.66 -5.14 -5.40
CA CYS A 32 6.12 -6.50 -5.28
C CYS A 32 6.51 -7.39 -6.44
N TYR A 33 6.26 -8.69 -6.27
CA TYR A 33 6.58 -9.72 -7.24
C TYR A 33 8.09 -9.83 -7.51
N PHE A 34 8.47 -10.70 -8.45
CA PHE A 34 9.86 -10.89 -8.83
C PHE A 34 10.50 -9.63 -9.44
N GLY A 35 9.69 -8.78 -10.09
CA GLY A 35 10.16 -7.56 -10.76
C GLY A 35 10.28 -6.33 -9.85
N GLY A 36 9.90 -6.41 -8.57
CA GLY A 36 9.90 -5.25 -7.67
C GLY A 36 8.96 -4.14 -8.13
N THR A 37 7.86 -4.48 -8.81
CA THR A 37 6.92 -3.51 -9.37
C THR A 37 5.90 -3.07 -8.34
N SER A 38 5.57 -1.78 -8.33
CA SER A 38 4.46 -1.27 -7.53
C SER A 38 3.12 -1.82 -8.01
N SER A 39 2.17 -1.97 -7.08
CA SER A 39 0.77 -2.29 -7.37
C SER A 39 0.09 -1.21 -8.23
N ASP A 40 -0.97 -1.59 -8.96
CA ASP A 40 -1.74 -0.69 -9.82
C ASP A 40 -2.22 0.56 -9.08
N VAL A 41 -2.74 0.39 -7.85
CA VAL A 41 -3.25 1.50 -7.02
C VAL A 41 -2.13 2.50 -6.66
N VAL A 42 -0.93 1.99 -6.36
CA VAL A 42 0.25 2.83 -6.10
C VAL A 42 0.71 3.54 -7.37
N ASN A 43 0.77 2.83 -8.51
CA ASN A 43 1.14 3.43 -9.79
C ASN A 43 0.18 4.55 -10.21
N ASP A 44 -1.12 4.32 -10.10
CA ASP A 44 -2.15 5.32 -10.42
C ASP A 44 -1.97 6.61 -9.60
N VAL A 45 -1.71 6.48 -8.29
CA VAL A 45 -1.47 7.64 -7.42
C VAL A 45 -0.11 8.27 -7.73
N THR A 46 0.92 7.49 -8.03
CA THR A 46 2.23 8.01 -8.45
C THR A 46 2.13 8.84 -9.74
N PHE A 47 1.36 8.39 -10.74
CA PHE A 47 1.10 9.17 -11.95
C PHE A 47 0.37 10.48 -11.62
N ASP A 48 -0.66 10.43 -10.77
CA ASP A 48 -1.38 11.63 -10.34
C ASP A 48 -0.47 12.59 -9.53
N LEU A 49 0.49 12.08 -8.75
CA LEU A 49 1.48 12.90 -8.03
C LEU A 49 2.44 13.60 -8.99
N ASN A 50 2.99 12.87 -9.97
CA ASN A 50 3.90 13.43 -10.98
C ASN A 50 3.22 14.53 -11.80
N ASP A 51 1.92 14.38 -12.07
CA ASP A 51 1.11 15.38 -12.76
C ASP A 51 0.58 16.51 -11.83
N ASN A 52 0.98 16.52 -10.56
CA ASN A 52 0.49 17.45 -9.52
C ASN A 52 -1.04 17.47 -9.38
N LYS A 53 -1.72 16.37 -9.67
CA LYS A 53 -3.19 16.21 -9.59
C LYS A 53 -3.64 15.94 -8.16
N TYR A 54 -3.17 16.73 -7.18
CA TYR A 54 -3.41 16.49 -5.76
C TYR A 54 -4.89 16.37 -5.42
N LYS A 55 -5.74 17.28 -5.93
CA LYS A 55 -7.20 17.22 -5.71
C LYS A 55 -7.83 15.89 -6.15
N LYS A 56 -7.31 15.27 -7.21
CA LYS A 56 -7.77 13.96 -7.69
C LYS A 56 -7.40 12.85 -6.69
N ILE A 57 -6.21 12.91 -6.12
CA ILE A 57 -5.75 11.98 -5.08
C ILE A 57 -6.58 12.19 -3.80
N ILE A 58 -6.74 13.42 -3.33
CA ILE A 58 -7.53 13.73 -2.12
C ILE A 58 -8.99 13.27 -2.28
N LYS A 59 -9.58 13.36 -3.47
CA LYS A 59 -10.94 12.84 -3.73
C LYS A 59 -11.08 11.35 -3.43
N LYS A 60 -10.00 10.57 -3.51
CA LYS A 60 -9.98 9.14 -3.17
C LYS A 60 -10.16 8.87 -1.67
N LEU A 61 -10.09 9.88 -0.78
CA LEU A 61 -10.54 9.76 0.61
C LEU A 61 -12.00 9.28 0.73
N LYS A 62 -12.82 9.53 -0.30
CA LYS A 62 -14.23 9.08 -0.38
C LYS A 62 -14.40 7.72 -1.07
N SER A 63 -13.32 7.08 -1.50
CA SER A 63 -13.41 5.82 -2.23
C SER A 63 -13.97 4.70 -1.36
N LYS A 64 -14.69 3.76 -1.99
CA LYS A 64 -15.06 2.50 -1.36
C LYS A 64 -13.85 1.54 -1.24
N ASN A 65 -12.81 1.78 -2.02
CA ASN A 65 -11.60 0.97 -2.00
C ASN A 65 -10.71 1.40 -0.81
N PRO A 66 -10.37 0.49 0.13
CA PRO A 66 -9.54 0.80 1.29
C PRO A 66 -8.08 1.10 0.92
N ALA A 67 -7.53 0.53 -0.16
CA ALA A 67 -6.19 0.84 -0.66
C ALA A 67 -6.09 2.28 -1.20
N GLU A 68 -7.10 2.70 -1.98
CA GLU A 68 -7.16 4.08 -2.46
C GLU A 68 -7.29 5.09 -1.32
N ARG A 69 -8.09 4.77 -0.28
CA ARG A 69 -8.20 5.60 0.92
C ARG A 69 -6.89 5.69 1.67
N TYR A 70 -6.18 4.57 1.85
CA TYR A 70 -4.85 4.55 2.46
C TYR A 70 -3.90 5.55 1.78
N LEU A 71 -3.72 5.44 0.46
CA LEU A 71 -2.82 6.33 -0.28
C LEU A 71 -3.28 7.79 -0.21
N ALA A 72 -4.60 8.03 -0.30
CA ALA A 72 -5.14 9.36 -0.19
C ALA A 72 -4.84 10.00 1.17
N VAL A 73 -4.94 9.25 2.28
CA VAL A 73 -4.62 9.74 3.63
C VAL A 73 -3.15 10.13 3.72
N ILE A 74 -2.23 9.21 3.40
CA ILE A 74 -0.80 9.46 3.60
C ILE A 74 -0.29 10.60 2.70
N VAL A 75 -0.84 10.75 1.48
CA VAL A 75 -0.53 11.86 0.59
C VAL A 75 -1.15 13.17 1.10
N ALA A 76 -2.39 13.15 1.57
CA ALA A 76 -3.06 14.34 2.11
C ALA A 76 -2.30 14.92 3.30
N GLU A 77 -1.92 14.07 4.26
CA GLU A 77 -1.12 14.46 5.41
C GLU A 77 0.23 15.03 4.97
N ARG A 78 0.93 14.33 4.06
CA ARG A 78 2.24 14.77 3.60
C ARG A 78 2.20 16.11 2.87
N LEU A 79 1.19 16.33 2.03
CA LEU A 79 1.01 17.61 1.34
C LEU A 79 0.66 18.74 2.34
N ALA A 80 -0.11 18.43 3.38
CA ALA A 80 -0.44 19.39 4.43
C ALA A 80 0.79 19.77 5.27
N GLU A 81 1.61 18.79 5.67
CA GLU A 81 2.89 19.01 6.36
C GLU A 81 3.82 19.95 5.58
N LEU A 82 3.79 19.88 4.26
CA LEU A 82 4.62 20.69 3.36
C LEU A 82 3.94 21.99 2.92
N ASN A 83 2.76 22.33 3.46
CA ASN A 83 1.94 23.48 3.05
C ASN A 83 1.59 23.50 1.54
N LYS A 84 1.54 22.34 0.89
CA LYS A 84 1.17 22.16 -0.53
C LYS A 84 -0.33 21.93 -0.74
N TYR A 85 -1.06 21.59 0.32
CA TYR A 85 -2.50 21.42 0.32
C TYR A 85 -3.07 21.77 1.70
N GLU A 86 -4.09 22.61 1.74
CA GLU A 86 -4.82 22.90 2.98
C GLU A 86 -5.97 21.89 3.16
N LEU A 87 -5.92 21.10 4.23
CA LEU A 87 -6.97 20.12 4.53
C LEU A 87 -8.27 20.84 4.92
N THR A 88 -9.34 20.57 4.18
CA THR A 88 -10.68 21.02 4.55
C THR A 88 -11.22 20.23 5.74
N GLU A 89 -12.28 20.74 6.39
CA GLU A 89 -12.97 19.99 7.46
C GLU A 89 -13.53 18.65 6.98
N ILE A 90 -13.94 18.57 5.71
CA ILE A 90 -14.37 17.32 5.08
C ILE A 90 -13.19 16.34 4.97
N ASP A 91 -12.02 16.82 4.54
CA ASP A 91 -10.82 15.99 4.42
C ASP A 91 -10.39 15.45 5.78
N LYS A 92 -10.31 16.33 6.79
CA LYS A 92 -10.00 15.95 8.18
C LYS A 92 -10.97 14.90 8.72
N GLY A 93 -12.26 15.08 8.45
CA GLY A 93 -13.29 14.11 8.84
C GLY A 93 -13.13 12.74 8.17
N LEU A 94 -12.77 12.71 6.89
CA LEU A 94 -12.52 11.46 6.15
C LEU A 94 -11.23 10.77 6.60
N ILE A 95 -10.16 11.54 6.84
CA ILE A 95 -8.90 11.03 7.39
C ILE A 95 -9.15 10.39 8.76
N LYS A 96 -9.88 11.07 9.65
CA LYS A 96 -10.25 10.52 10.96
C LYS A 96 -10.99 9.19 10.82
N LYS A 97 -11.98 9.10 9.92
CA LYS A 97 -12.70 7.85 9.65
C LYS A 97 -11.78 6.73 9.14
N ALA A 98 -10.74 7.06 8.38
CA ALA A 98 -9.76 6.06 7.93
C ALA A 98 -8.93 5.49 9.09
N TYR A 99 -8.50 6.34 10.03
CA TYR A 99 -7.82 5.91 11.27
C TYR A 99 -8.71 5.11 12.23
N GLU A 100 -10.03 5.19 12.07
CA GLU A 100 -11.02 4.42 12.86
C GLU A 100 -11.53 3.20 12.10
N SER A 101 -11.14 2.99 10.84
CA SER A 101 -11.68 1.93 10.00
C SER A 101 -11.15 0.53 10.36
N SER A 102 -12.05 -0.45 10.30
CA SER A 102 -11.78 -1.88 10.37
C SER A 102 -11.61 -2.54 8.99
N ASP A 103 -11.65 -1.77 7.90
CA ASP A 103 -11.53 -2.29 6.53
C ASP A 103 -10.16 -2.96 6.34
N LEU A 104 -10.13 -4.09 5.63
CA LEU A 104 -8.90 -4.79 5.30
C LEU A 104 -8.32 -4.31 3.98
N VAL A 105 -7.02 -4.07 3.96
CA VAL A 105 -6.23 -3.70 2.77
C VAL A 105 -5.31 -4.86 2.43
N SER A 106 -5.33 -5.31 1.17
CA SER A 106 -4.35 -6.31 0.72
C SER A 106 -3.00 -5.61 0.58
N VAL A 107 -1.93 -6.22 1.06
CA VAL A 107 -0.57 -5.66 0.98
C VAL A 107 0.40 -6.67 0.37
N CYS A 108 1.46 -6.16 -0.22
CA CYS A 108 2.58 -6.98 -0.68
C CYS A 108 3.93 -6.30 -0.42
N SER A 109 4.95 -7.12 -0.19
CA SER A 109 6.33 -6.70 -0.09
C SER A 109 7.24 -7.77 -0.68
N GLY A 110 7.94 -7.43 -1.77
CA GLY A 110 8.76 -8.36 -2.52
C GLY A 110 7.94 -9.51 -3.13
N CYS A 111 8.58 -10.68 -3.27
CA CYS A 111 8.03 -11.83 -3.97
C CYS A 111 7.31 -12.84 -3.06
N THR A 112 7.50 -12.77 -1.74
CA THR A 112 7.03 -13.80 -0.80
C THR A 112 6.08 -13.29 0.27
N TYR A 113 5.97 -11.98 0.50
CA TYR A 113 5.08 -11.43 1.52
C TYR A 113 3.80 -10.88 0.90
N PHE A 114 2.68 -11.46 1.30
CA PHE A 114 1.33 -11.02 0.97
C PHE A 114 0.43 -11.21 2.20
N ASP A 115 -0.36 -10.18 2.52
CA ASP A 115 -1.19 -10.19 3.73
C ASP A 115 -2.42 -9.27 3.57
N ARG A 116 -3.33 -9.32 4.52
CA ARG A 116 -4.46 -8.39 4.64
C ARG A 116 -4.39 -7.67 5.98
N ILE A 117 -4.03 -6.40 5.94
CA ILE A 117 -3.83 -5.56 7.14
C ILE A 117 -5.02 -4.61 7.28
N GLY A 118 -5.53 -4.44 8.51
CA GLY A 118 -6.57 -3.44 8.78
C GLY A 118 -6.06 -2.03 8.47
N LEU A 119 -6.89 -1.20 7.83
CA LEU A 119 -6.52 0.15 7.37
C LEU A 119 -5.94 1.00 8.51
N LYS A 120 -6.56 0.97 9.70
CA LYS A 120 -6.02 1.62 10.90
C LYS A 120 -4.59 1.19 11.23
N LYS A 121 -4.31 -0.11 11.20
CA LYS A 121 -2.97 -0.66 11.47
C LYS A 121 -2.00 -0.26 10.37
N LEU A 122 -2.44 -0.28 9.10
CA LEU A 122 -1.62 0.12 7.96
C LEU A 122 -1.24 1.61 7.99
N LEU A 123 -2.11 2.47 8.54
CA LEU A 123 -1.87 3.91 8.76
C LEU A 123 -1.03 4.20 10.02
N SER A 124 -0.79 3.21 10.88
CA SER A 124 0.01 3.40 12.09
C SER A 124 1.45 3.74 11.74
N LYS A 125 2.02 4.80 12.33
CA LYS A 125 3.43 5.20 12.16
C LYS A 125 4.37 4.47 13.13
N GLU A 126 3.92 3.36 13.71
CA GLU A 126 4.70 2.51 14.61
C GLU A 126 5.84 1.80 13.88
N LYS A 127 6.99 1.62 14.55
CA LYS A 127 8.20 0.99 13.96
C LYS A 127 7.97 -0.44 13.44
N GLU A 128 6.99 -1.14 13.99
CA GLU A 128 6.64 -2.51 13.62
C GLU A 128 5.83 -2.57 12.31
N ASN A 129 5.25 -1.44 11.87
CA ASN A 129 4.56 -1.34 10.60
C ASN A 129 5.57 -1.11 9.46
N PHE A 130 6.20 -2.20 8.99
CA PHE A 130 7.16 -2.12 7.90
C PHE A 130 6.56 -1.52 6.60
N MET A 131 5.24 -1.66 6.37
CA MET A 131 4.58 -1.02 5.22
C MET A 131 4.63 0.51 5.32
N TRP A 132 4.57 1.08 6.53
CA TRP A 132 4.77 2.52 6.74
C TRP A 132 6.17 2.96 6.31
N THR A 133 7.21 2.18 6.61
CA THR A 133 8.57 2.47 6.17
C THR A 133 8.67 2.57 4.64
N TYR A 134 8.06 1.64 3.90
CA TYR A 134 8.03 1.71 2.43
C TYR A 134 7.22 2.91 1.93
N ALA A 135 6.09 3.20 2.57
CA ALA A 135 5.27 4.34 2.23
C ALA A 135 6.00 5.68 2.46
N GLU A 136 6.75 5.79 3.56
CA GLU A 136 7.58 6.96 3.87
C GLU A 136 8.65 7.18 2.80
N PHE A 137 9.41 6.14 2.45
CA PHE A 137 10.38 6.22 1.35
C PHE A 137 9.73 6.65 0.03
N TRP A 138 8.57 6.09 -0.30
CA TRP A 138 7.83 6.47 -1.50
C TRP A 138 7.36 7.93 -1.44
N LEU A 139 6.83 8.39 -0.31
CA LEU A 139 6.43 9.79 -0.12
C LEU A 139 7.61 10.75 -0.27
N GLU A 140 8.79 10.40 0.25
CA GLU A 140 10.00 11.22 0.11
C GLU A 140 10.47 11.31 -1.35
N GLN A 141 10.35 10.22 -2.11
CA GLN A 141 10.71 10.20 -3.53
C GLN A 141 9.80 11.09 -4.39
N TYR A 142 8.49 11.02 -4.16
CA TYR A 142 7.50 11.65 -5.05
C TYR A 142 6.94 12.99 -4.53
N ILE A 143 7.07 13.27 -3.23
CA ILE A 143 6.61 14.52 -2.62
C ILE A 143 7.80 15.21 -1.94
N LYS A 144 8.59 15.88 -2.78
CA LYS A 144 9.77 16.65 -2.36
C LYS A 144 9.38 17.80 -1.42
N LYS A 145 10.27 18.15 -0.48
CA LYS A 145 10.20 19.41 0.28
C LYS A 145 10.20 20.61 -0.66
#